data_AF-A0A963SAF5-F1
#
_entry.id   AF-A0A963SAF5-F1
#
_cell.length_a   1.000
_cell.length_b   1.000
_cell.length_c   1.000
_cell.angle_alpha   90.00
_cell.angle_beta   90.00
_cell.angle_gamma   90.00
#
_symmetry.space_group_name_H-M   'P 1'
#
loop_
_entity.id
_entity.type
_entity.pdbx_description
1 polymer ?
#
loop_
_entity_poly.entity_id
_entity_poly.type
_entity_poly.pdbx_seq_one_letter_code
_entity_poly.pdbx_strand_id
1 'polypeptide(L)'
;MWWWLATPVSLRHAPIDPAQKLDCVSYAPFRGAQSPLNSTLQISAEQIAADLKQLATVTGCVRTYSVDNGLDQVPALAQKAGLKV
;
A
#
# COMPACT_ATOMS: atom_id res chain seq x y z
N MET A 1 8.32 -37.10 10.65
CA MET A 1 8.14 -37.76 9.34
C MET A 1 7.29 -36.88 8.40
N TRP A 2 7.82 -35.73 7.94
CA TRP A 2 7.14 -34.82 6.98
C TRP A 2 8.14 -34.17 5.99
N TRP A 3 9.42 -34.57 6.02
CA TRP A 3 10.50 -33.86 5.32
C TRP A 3 10.36 -33.85 3.77
N TRP A 4 9.67 -34.85 3.22
CA TRP A 4 9.44 -34.99 1.78
C TRP A 4 8.40 -34.00 1.22
N LEU A 5 7.51 -33.47 2.08
CA LEU A 5 6.54 -32.43 1.73
C LEU A 5 7.16 -31.02 1.70
N ALA A 6 8.36 -30.84 2.24
CA ALA A 6 9.09 -29.57 2.25
C ALA A 6 10.10 -29.48 1.09
N THR A 7 9.89 -30.22 0.01
CA THR A 7 10.74 -30.14 -1.18
C THR A 7 10.46 -28.82 -1.92
N PRO A 8 11.49 -27.97 -2.15
CA PRO A 8 11.29 -26.70 -2.83
C PRO A 8 10.85 -26.95 -4.27
N VAL A 9 9.69 -26.42 -4.64
CA VAL A 9 9.20 -26.43 -6.02
C VAL A 9 9.60 -25.12 -6.68
N SER A 10 10.11 -25.21 -7.91
CA SER A 10 10.38 -24.03 -8.71
C SER A 10 9.06 -23.48 -9.26
N LEU A 11 8.54 -22.45 -8.61
CA LEU A 11 7.42 -21.69 -9.15
C LEU A 11 7.95 -20.78 -10.26
N ARG A 12 7.27 -20.76 -11.42
CA ARG A 12 7.54 -19.72 -12.42
C ARG A 12 7.14 -18.39 -11.81
N HIS A 13 7.93 -17.35 -12.06
CA HIS A 13 7.51 -16.00 -11.73
C HIS A 13 6.18 -15.72 -12.44
N ALA A 14 5.29 -15.01 -11.76
CA ALA A 14 4.11 -14.48 -12.41
C ALA A 14 4.56 -13.62 -13.61
N PRO A 15 3.95 -13.77 -14.80
CA PRO A 15 4.26 -12.93 -15.94
C PRO A 15 3.72 -11.52 -15.68
N ILE A 16 4.47 -10.73 -14.90
CA ILE A 16 4.18 -9.33 -14.64
C ILE A 16 4.92 -8.53 -15.71
N ASP A 17 4.16 -7.85 -16.58
CA ASP A 17 4.74 -6.86 -17.49
C ASP A 17 5.24 -5.67 -16.65
N PRO A 18 6.55 -5.35 -16.67
CA PRO A 18 7.09 -4.21 -15.93
C PRO A 18 6.51 -2.86 -16.35
N ALA A 19 5.93 -2.76 -17.55
CA ALA A 19 5.26 -1.56 -18.04
C ALA A 19 3.81 -1.45 -17.57
N GLN A 20 3.22 -2.54 -17.05
CA GLN A 20 1.84 -2.55 -16.58
C GLN A 20 1.76 -2.08 -15.12
N LYS A 21 0.79 -1.21 -14.83
CA LYS A 21 0.48 -0.83 -13.45
C LYS A 21 -0.09 -2.01 -12.68
N LEU A 22 0.21 -2.05 -11.38
CA LEU A 22 -0.43 -2.96 -10.43
C LEU A 22 -1.93 -2.63 -10.32
N ASP A 23 -2.75 -3.66 -10.11
CA ASP A 23 -4.20 -3.49 -9.96
C ASP A 23 -4.54 -2.65 -8.72
N CYS A 24 -4.21 -3.14 -7.53
CA CYS A 24 -4.34 -2.43 -6.25
C CYS A 24 -3.16 -2.80 -5.34
N VAL A 25 -2.73 -1.85 -4.49
CA VAL A 25 -1.69 -2.11 -3.48
C VAL A 25 -2.17 -1.77 -2.08
N SER A 26 -1.68 -2.51 -1.09
CA SER A 26 -1.90 -2.17 0.32
C SER A 26 -1.08 -0.94 0.69
N TYR A 27 -1.72 0.05 1.32
CA TYR A 27 -1.10 1.33 1.67
C TYR A 27 -1.20 1.61 3.17
N ALA A 28 -0.06 1.94 3.77
CA ALA A 28 0.07 2.34 5.17
C ALA A 28 1.09 3.50 5.26
N PRO A 29 0.66 4.73 5.61
CA PRO A 29 1.48 5.93 5.45
C PRO A 29 2.40 6.19 6.65
N PHE A 30 3.03 5.15 7.20
CA PHE A 30 3.92 5.27 8.35
C PHE A 30 5.38 5.27 7.89
N ARG A 31 6.14 6.28 8.31
CA ARG A 31 7.56 6.46 7.97
C ARG A 31 8.45 6.32 9.20
N GLY A 32 9.57 5.62 9.05
CA GLY A 32 10.57 5.48 10.11
C GLY A 32 9.98 4.89 11.40
N ALA A 33 10.00 5.66 12.48
CA ALA A 33 9.50 5.24 13.79
C ALA A 33 7.98 5.47 14.00
N GLN A 34 7.26 5.99 12.99
CA GLN A 34 5.81 6.11 13.04
C GLN A 34 5.17 4.73 13.11
N SER A 35 4.15 4.59 13.96
CA SER A 35 3.45 3.32 14.18
C SER A 35 1.96 3.56 14.43
N PRO A 36 1.07 2.72 13.88
CA PRO A 36 -0.35 2.78 14.17
C PRO A 36 -0.67 2.53 15.65
N LEU A 37 0.26 1.92 16.39
CA LEU A 37 0.08 1.65 17.82
C LEU A 37 0.20 2.90 18.70
N ASN A 38 0.70 4.01 18.15
CA ASN A 38 0.70 5.29 18.84
C ASN A 38 -0.65 6.00 18.60
N SER A 39 -1.52 6.01 19.61
CA SER A 39 -2.85 6.63 19.54
C SER A 39 -2.84 8.15 19.34
N THR A 40 -1.72 8.81 19.62
CA THR A 40 -1.57 10.26 19.45
C THR A 40 -0.99 10.65 18.08
N LEU A 41 -0.47 9.67 17.33
CA LEU A 41 0.11 9.93 16.03
C LEU A 41 -1.00 10.33 15.05
N GLN A 42 -0.79 11.44 14.35
CA GLN A 42 -1.60 11.82 13.21
C GLN A 42 -0.72 12.03 11.98
N ILE A 43 -1.03 11.32 10.91
CA ILE A 43 -0.34 11.47 9.64
C ILE A 43 -0.92 12.68 8.91
N SER A 44 -0.04 13.56 8.45
CA SER A 44 -0.46 14.79 7.79
C SER A 44 -1.01 14.52 6.38
N ALA A 45 -1.94 15.37 5.95
CA ALA A 45 -2.51 15.31 4.61
C ALA A 45 -1.43 15.44 3.52
N GLU A 46 -0.40 16.25 3.78
CA GLU A 46 0.72 16.48 2.86
C GLU A 46 1.55 15.22 2.66
N GLN A 47 1.81 14.48 3.75
CA GLN A 47 2.51 13.20 3.69
C GLN A 47 1.71 12.20 2.85
N ILE A 48 0.41 12.05 3.14
CA ILE A 48 -0.48 11.14 2.41
C ILE A 48 -0.56 11.53 0.93
N ALA A 49 -0.70 12.81 0.61
CA ALA A 49 -0.76 13.29 -0.76
C ALA A 49 0.55 13.05 -1.54
N ALA A 50 1.70 13.24 -0.89
CA ALA A 50 3.01 12.98 -1.49
C ALA A 50 3.18 11.49 -1.83
N ASP A 51 2.79 10.61 -0.90
CA ASP A 51 2.86 9.15 -1.10
C ASP A 51 1.90 8.71 -2.22
N LEU A 52 0.65 9.18 -2.21
CA LEU A 52 -0.33 8.85 -3.24
C LEU A 52 0.08 9.35 -4.64
N LYS A 53 0.74 10.51 -4.72
CA LYS A 53 1.31 10.99 -5.99
C LYS A 53 2.36 10.04 -6.55
N GLN A 54 3.20 9.46 -5.69
CA GLN A 54 4.17 8.45 -6.11
C GLN A 54 3.47 7.15 -6.49
N LEU A 55 2.50 6.68 -5.69
CA LEU A 55 1.75 5.45 -5.96
C LEU A 55 0.96 5.50 -7.27
N ALA A 56 0.42 6.66 -7.65
CA ALA A 56 -0.27 6.86 -8.92
C ALA A 56 0.60 6.55 -10.16
N THR A 57 1.93 6.52 -10.02
CA THR A 57 2.83 6.11 -11.11
C THR A 57 2.88 4.60 -11.31
N VAL A 58 2.59 3.80 -10.27
CA VAL A 58 2.78 2.34 -10.27
C VAL A 58 1.48 1.52 -10.11
N THR A 59 0.40 2.11 -9.59
CA THR A 59 -0.89 1.44 -9.36
C THR A 59 -2.07 2.31 -9.78
N GLY A 60 -3.24 1.70 -10.01
CA GLY A 60 -4.52 2.39 -10.19
C GLY A 60 -5.35 2.52 -8.91
N CYS A 61 -4.95 1.84 -7.84
CA CYS A 61 -5.75 1.69 -6.63
C CYS A 61 -4.90 1.43 -5.39
N VAL A 62 -5.38 1.90 -4.24
CA VAL A 62 -4.79 1.64 -2.94
C VAL A 62 -5.84 1.06 -2.01
N ARG A 63 -5.43 0.23 -1.04
CA ARG A 63 -6.29 -0.27 0.02
C ARG A 63 -5.72 0.10 1.37
N THR A 64 -6.55 0.67 2.24
CA THR A 64 -6.23 0.90 3.65
C THR A 64 -6.93 -0.13 4.54
N TYR A 65 -6.36 -0.38 5.72
CA TYR A 65 -6.91 -1.32 6.72
C TYR A 65 -7.33 -0.63 8.02
N SER A 66 -7.18 0.69 8.08
CA SER A 66 -7.62 1.52 9.19
C SER A 66 -8.05 2.89 8.67
N VAL A 67 -8.87 3.57 9.46
CA VAL A 67 -9.27 4.98 9.29
C VAL A 67 -8.68 5.88 10.38
N ASP A 68 -7.96 5.30 11.36
CA ASP A 68 -7.31 6.04 12.44
C ASP A 68 -6.03 6.73 11.98
N ASN A 69 -5.38 7.50 12.86
CA ASN A 69 -4.11 8.19 12.60
C ASN A 69 -4.12 9.08 11.32
N GLY A 70 -5.30 9.57 10.91
CA GLY A 70 -5.46 10.49 9.79
C GLY A 70 -5.72 9.80 8.45
N LEU A 71 -5.87 8.46 8.45
CA LEU A 71 -6.12 7.68 7.24
C LEU A 71 -7.55 7.84 6.70
N ASP A 72 -8.46 8.42 7.48
CA ASP A 72 -9.80 8.85 7.04
C ASP A 72 -9.75 9.84 5.85
N GLN A 73 -8.65 10.56 5.70
CA GLN A 73 -8.41 11.50 4.60
C GLN A 73 -7.99 10.82 3.28
N VAL A 74 -7.60 9.54 3.32
CA VAL A 74 -7.04 8.82 2.16
C VAL A 74 -7.98 8.79 0.96
N PRO A 75 -9.30 8.49 1.09
CA PRO A 75 -10.20 8.47 -0.07
C PRO A 75 -10.24 9.80 -0.83
N ALA A 76 -10.33 10.93 -0.12
CA ALA A 76 -10.38 12.25 -0.74
C ALA A 76 -9.05 12.63 -1.42
N LEU A 77 -7.92 12.27 -0.82
CA LEU A 77 -6.59 12.54 -1.39
C LEU A 77 -6.27 11.60 -2.56
N ALA A 78 -6.68 10.34 -2.49
CA ALA A 78 -6.50 9.36 -3.55
C ALA A 78 -7.29 9.75 -4.80
N GLN A 79 -8.53 10.21 -4.63
CA GLN A 79 -9.33 10.73 -5.75
C GLN A 79 -8.62 11.89 -6.46
N LYS A 80 -8.02 12.82 -5.72
CA LYS A 80 -7.21 13.93 -6.29
C LYS A 80 -5.98 13.44 -7.05
N ALA A 81 -5.41 12.30 -6.66
CA ALA A 81 -4.28 11.65 -7.33
C ALA A 81 -4.70 10.74 -8.50
N GLY A 82 -6.01 10.60 -8.78
CA GLY A 82 -6.53 9.70 -9.81
C GLY A 82 -6.50 8.21 -9.41
N LEU A 83 -6.43 7.93 -8.12
CA LEU A 83 -6.42 6.59 -7.54
C LEU A 83 -7.81 6.19 -7.01
N LYS A 84 -8.14 4.90 -7.08
CA LYS A 84 -9.28 4.31 -6.37
C LYS A 84 -8.87 3.88 -4.95
N VAL A 85 -9.83 3.81 -4.04
CA VAL A 85 -9.69 3.29 -2.67
C VAL A 85 -10.79 2.29 -2.38
#